data_AF-A0A3R6CNJ5-F1
#
_entry.id   AF-A0A3R6CNJ5-F1
#
_cell.length_a   1.000
_cell.length_b   1.000
_cell.length_c   1.000
_cell.angle_alpha   90.00
_cell.angle_beta   90.00
_cell.angle_gamma   90.00
#
_symmetry.space_group_name_H-M   'P 1'
#
loop_
_entity.id
_entity.type
_entity.pdbx_description
1 polymer ?
#
loop_
_entity_poly.entity_id
_entity_poly.type
_entity_poly.pdbx_seq_one_letter_code
_entity_poly.pdbx_strand_id
1 'polypeptide(L)'
;MKKGRIFTNCLFIVCTLIAAISFTSCSADSDSSYSGIDEGVIENADSQTEAPFSVVLKAYSDNKDITVKGDVDQTTLFVFDQNGDYYTQVSLDKTYLLQAKTVEISCPGSKQITVVAWAGLSSDSENISAMSKANIISDLQV
;
A
#
# COMPACT_ATOMS: atom_id res chain seq x y z
N MET A 1 -20.46 51.65 23.95
CA MET A 1 -19.93 51.90 22.60
C MET A 1 -18.67 51.07 22.37
N LYS A 2 -18.76 49.97 21.62
CA LYS A 2 -17.78 49.58 20.58
C LYS A 2 -18.45 48.49 19.72
N LYS A 3 -18.55 48.79 18.44
CA LYS A 3 -19.31 48.09 17.39
C LYS A 3 -18.54 46.90 16.82
N GLY A 4 -19.28 45.82 16.55
CA GLY A 4 -19.20 44.97 15.35
C GLY A 4 -18.00 44.01 15.24
N ARG A 5 -18.10 42.87 14.53
CA ARG A 5 -19.02 42.53 13.43
C ARG A 5 -19.25 40.99 13.35
N ILE A 6 -20.53 40.62 13.42
CA ILE A 6 -21.29 39.64 12.62
C ILE A 6 -20.53 38.53 11.85
N PHE A 7 -20.81 37.27 12.22
CA PHE A 7 -20.64 36.06 11.42
C PHE A 7 -21.74 35.99 10.35
N THR A 8 -21.41 35.83 9.06
CA THR A 8 -22.40 35.51 8.01
C THR A 8 -21.76 34.96 6.72
N ASN A 9 -22.27 33.79 6.31
CA ASN A 9 -22.47 33.21 4.96
C ASN A 9 -21.31 32.70 4.08
N CYS A 10 -21.39 31.37 3.85
CA CYS A 10 -21.62 30.71 2.57
C CYS A 10 -20.82 31.15 1.34
N LEU A 11 -19.87 30.29 0.96
CA LEU A 11 -19.73 29.88 -0.44
C LEU A 11 -19.08 28.49 -0.50
N PHE A 12 -19.94 27.45 -0.52
CA PHE A 12 -19.55 26.14 -1.01
C PHE A 12 -19.37 26.27 -2.52
N ILE A 13 -18.12 26.42 -2.97
CA ILE A 13 -17.77 26.30 -4.38
C ILE A 13 -17.61 24.81 -4.67
N VAL A 14 -18.68 24.21 -5.21
CA VAL A 14 -18.62 22.92 -5.90
C VAL A 14 -18.13 23.21 -7.31
N CYS A 15 -16.85 22.94 -7.58
CA CYS A 15 -16.32 22.97 -8.94
C CYS A 15 -16.67 21.66 -9.65
N THR A 16 -17.84 21.59 -10.26
CA THR A 16 -18.18 20.53 -11.21
C THR A 16 -17.42 20.82 -12.52
N LEU A 17 -16.33 20.11 -12.76
CA LEU A 17 -15.62 20.11 -14.05
C LEU A 17 -16.43 19.25 -15.04
N ILE A 18 -17.11 19.89 -15.99
CA ILE A 18 -17.71 19.21 -17.14
C ILE A 18 -16.62 19.08 -18.20
N ALA A 19 -16.09 17.87 -18.39
CA ALA A 19 -15.25 17.56 -19.54
C ALA A 19 -16.16 17.33 -20.76
N ALA A 20 -16.12 18.25 -21.73
CA ALA A 20 -16.73 18.05 -23.04
C ALA A 20 -15.81 17.15 -23.87
N ILE A 21 -16.27 15.95 -24.22
CA ILE A 21 -15.58 15.07 -25.16
C ILE A 21 -16.08 15.44 -26.56
N SER A 22 -15.26 16.15 -27.33
CA SER A 22 -15.54 16.40 -28.74
C SER A 22 -15.28 15.11 -29.52
N PHE A 23 -16.33 14.50 -30.08
CA PHE A 23 -16.16 13.43 -31.07
C PHE A 23 -15.60 14.05 -32.35
N THR A 24 -14.30 13.88 -32.58
CA THR A 24 -13.74 14.01 -33.92
C THR A 24 -14.06 12.69 -34.63
N SER A 25 -15.06 12.72 -35.51
CA SER A 25 -15.31 11.63 -36.45
C SER A 25 -14.20 11.65 -37.50
N CYS A 26 -13.18 10.83 -37.33
CA CYS A 26 -12.33 10.41 -38.44
C CYS A 26 -13.09 9.32 -39.19
N SER A 27 -13.64 9.66 -40.35
CA SER A 27 -14.04 8.66 -41.36
C SER A 27 -12.76 8.00 -41.88
N ALA A 28 -12.44 6.83 -41.35
CA ALA A 28 -11.45 5.95 -41.94
C ALA A 28 -12.20 4.97 -42.86
N ASP A 29 -12.22 5.29 -44.16
CA ASP A 29 -12.40 4.27 -45.18
C ASP A 29 -11.17 3.37 -45.14
N SER A 30 -11.33 2.16 -44.64
CA SER A 30 -10.40 1.06 -44.88
C SER A 30 -11.13 -0.27 -44.76
N ASP A 31 -11.51 -0.81 -45.91
CA ASP A 31 -11.81 -2.22 -46.08
C ASP A 31 -10.56 -3.04 -45.73
N SER A 32 -10.64 -3.91 -44.70
CA SER A 32 -10.07 -5.26 -44.74
C SER A 32 -10.26 -6.02 -43.42
N SER A 33 -11.00 -7.13 -43.53
CA SER A 33 -10.73 -8.42 -42.90
C SER A 33 -10.68 -8.51 -41.36
N TYR A 34 -11.80 -9.00 -40.81
CA TYR A 34 -11.94 -9.95 -39.69
C TYR A 34 -10.73 -10.15 -38.75
N SER A 35 -10.91 -9.71 -37.51
CA SER A 35 -10.53 -10.46 -36.31
C SER A 35 -11.35 -9.89 -35.15
N GLY A 36 -12.29 -10.67 -34.62
CA GLY A 36 -13.03 -10.29 -33.43
C GLY A 36 -12.05 -9.92 -32.32
N ILE A 37 -12.21 -8.73 -31.75
CA ILE A 37 -11.53 -8.40 -30.50
C ILE A 37 -12.22 -9.22 -29.43
N ASP A 38 -11.48 -10.16 -28.87
CA ASP A 38 -11.91 -10.99 -27.75
C ASP A 38 -12.19 -10.08 -26.55
N GLU A 39 -13.45 -9.96 -26.16
CA GLU A 39 -13.91 -9.14 -25.03
C GLU A 39 -13.35 -9.64 -23.67
N GLY A 40 -12.64 -10.77 -23.67
CA GLY A 40 -11.82 -11.22 -22.54
C GLY A 40 -10.51 -10.43 -22.32
N VAL A 41 -10.07 -9.59 -23.27
CA VAL A 41 -8.84 -8.79 -23.10
C VAL A 41 -9.07 -7.55 -22.23
N ILE A 42 -10.30 -7.03 -22.16
CA ILE A 42 -10.62 -5.80 -21.44
C ILE A 42 -10.82 -6.06 -19.93
N GLU A 43 -11.33 -7.23 -19.53
CA GLU A 43 -11.44 -7.61 -18.10
C GLU A 43 -10.09 -7.83 -17.41
N ASN A 44 -9.01 -8.03 -18.17
CA ASN A 44 -7.66 -8.19 -17.60
C ASN A 44 -6.95 -6.85 -17.34
N ALA A 45 -7.43 -5.74 -17.91
CA ALA A 45 -6.80 -4.43 -17.80
C ALA A 45 -7.15 -3.68 -16.50
N ASP A 46 -8.27 -4.00 -15.87
CA ASP A 46 -8.69 -3.40 -14.57
C ASP A 46 -8.00 -4.05 -13.34
N SER A 47 -7.16 -5.07 -13.55
CA SER A 47 -6.54 -5.84 -12.46
C SER A 47 -5.11 -5.40 -12.07
N GLN A 48 -4.55 -4.37 -12.70
CA GLN A 48 -3.10 -4.08 -12.64
C GLN A 48 -2.72 -2.72 -12.02
N THR A 49 -3.62 -2.04 -11.32
CA THR A 49 -3.23 -1.00 -10.36
C THR A 49 -3.75 -1.40 -9.00
N GLU A 50 -3.07 -2.38 -8.45
CA GLU A 50 -3.30 -2.72 -7.07
C GLU A 50 -2.79 -1.60 -6.18
N ALA A 51 -3.66 -1.10 -5.29
CA ALA A 51 -3.27 -0.08 -4.33
C ALA A 51 -2.18 -0.65 -3.40
N PRO A 52 -0.96 -0.10 -3.39
CA PRO A 52 0.05 -0.53 -2.44
C PRO A 52 -0.45 -0.21 -1.03
N PHE A 53 -0.33 -1.18 -0.12
CA PHE A 53 -0.55 -0.96 1.30
C PHE A 53 0.61 -0.16 1.85
N SER A 54 0.31 0.87 2.63
CA SER A 54 1.31 1.76 3.23
C SER A 54 1.40 1.52 4.73
N VAL A 55 2.57 1.14 5.23
CA VAL A 55 2.83 0.89 6.66
C VAL A 55 3.82 1.90 7.21
N VAL A 56 3.49 2.50 8.35
CA VAL A 56 4.42 3.36 9.12
C VAL A 56 4.88 2.60 10.35
N LEU A 57 6.18 2.36 10.46
CA LEU A 57 6.76 1.67 11.61
C LEU A 57 7.04 2.63 12.73
N LYS A 58 6.64 2.24 13.94
CA LYS A 58 6.97 2.94 15.18
C LYS A 58 7.38 1.97 16.26
N ALA A 59 8.54 2.19 16.85
CA ALA A 59 8.98 1.52 18.06
C ALA A 59 8.71 2.44 19.25
N TYR A 60 8.03 1.90 20.27
CA TYR A 60 7.74 2.61 21.50
C TYR A 60 8.43 1.95 22.69
N SER A 61 9.03 2.77 23.53
CA SER A 61 9.51 2.39 24.87
C SER A 61 9.12 3.48 25.84
N ASP A 62 8.58 3.11 27.01
CA ASP A 62 8.06 4.05 28.01
C ASP A 62 7.12 5.13 27.44
N ASN A 63 6.20 4.72 26.54
CA ASN A 63 5.26 5.60 25.81
C ASN A 63 5.92 6.70 24.95
N LYS A 64 7.20 6.54 24.61
CA LYS A 64 7.94 7.46 23.73
C LYS A 64 8.29 6.74 22.43
N ASP A 65 8.10 7.45 21.32
CA ASP A 65 8.60 7.00 20.03
C ASP A 65 10.15 7.04 20.04
N ILE A 66 10.76 5.88 19.85
CA ILE A 66 12.22 5.68 19.82
C ILE A 66 12.73 5.33 18.41
N THR A 67 11.85 5.27 17.41
CA THR A 67 12.16 4.78 16.06
C THR A 67 13.35 5.51 15.44
N VAL A 68 13.36 6.84 15.54
CA VAL A 68 14.41 7.70 14.96
C VAL A 68 15.57 7.99 15.92
N LYS A 69 15.58 7.40 17.12
CA LYS A 69 16.70 7.53 18.06
C LYS A 69 17.86 6.58 17.75
N GLY A 70 17.60 5.57 16.91
CA GLY A 70 18.58 4.54 16.58
C GLY A 70 18.68 3.43 17.62
N ASP A 71 17.67 3.30 18.49
CA ASP A 71 17.57 2.22 19.49
C ASP A 71 17.16 0.88 18.87
N VAL A 72 16.61 0.90 17.64
CA VAL A 72 16.25 -0.29 16.86
C VAL A 72 17.22 -0.41 15.67
N ASP A 73 17.99 -1.49 15.63
CA ASP A 73 19.00 -1.71 14.60
C ASP A 73 18.44 -2.31 13.31
N GLN A 74 17.41 -3.15 13.41
CA GLN A 74 16.74 -3.74 12.25
C GLN A 74 15.33 -4.22 12.59
N THR A 75 14.48 -4.28 11.56
CA THR A 75 13.13 -4.83 11.63
C THR A 75 12.84 -5.68 10.39
N THR A 76 12.24 -6.84 10.58
CA THR A 76 11.67 -7.66 9.51
C THR A 76 10.16 -7.59 9.58
N LEU A 77 9.52 -7.35 8.43
CA LEU A 77 8.08 -7.43 8.26
C LEU A 77 7.75 -8.74 7.56
N PHE A 78 6.88 -9.56 8.14
CA PHE A 78 6.29 -10.73 7.50
C PHE A 78 4.89 -10.35 7.02
N VAL A 79 4.64 -10.48 5.72
CA VAL A 79 3.39 -10.08 5.07
C VAL A 79 2.60 -11.32 4.71
N PHE A 80 1.34 -11.32 5.14
CA PHE A 80 0.35 -12.34 4.83
C PHE A 80 -0.80 -11.70 4.06
N ASP A 81 -1.35 -12.43 3.10
CA ASP A 81 -2.49 -11.97 2.32
C ASP A 81 -3.80 -11.99 3.15
N GLN A 82 -4.92 -11.71 2.48
CA GLN A 82 -6.25 -11.68 3.11
C GLN A 82 -6.73 -13.03 3.66
N ASN A 83 -6.15 -14.15 3.20
CA ASN A 83 -6.46 -15.49 3.68
C ASN A 83 -5.54 -15.92 4.82
N GLY A 84 -4.50 -15.12 5.12
CA GLY A 84 -3.47 -15.45 6.09
C GLY A 84 -2.32 -16.29 5.52
N ASP A 85 -2.23 -16.41 4.19
CA ASP A 85 -1.16 -17.12 3.51
C ASP A 85 0.07 -16.20 3.41
N TYR A 86 1.26 -16.77 3.62
CA TYR A 86 2.51 -16.02 3.55
C TYR A 86 2.78 -15.54 2.14
N TYR A 87 2.99 -14.23 2.00
CA TYR A 87 3.26 -13.58 0.73
C TYR A 87 4.74 -13.24 0.56
N THR A 88 5.28 -12.43 1.48
CA THR A 88 6.69 -11.99 1.40
C THR A 88 7.22 -11.52 2.75
N GLN A 89 8.52 -11.24 2.81
CA GLN A 89 9.15 -10.53 3.91
C GLN A 89 9.90 -9.29 3.43
N VAL A 90 9.97 -8.27 4.28
CA VAL A 90 10.73 -7.04 4.03
C VAL A 90 11.67 -6.81 5.20
N SER A 91 12.97 -6.82 4.95
CA SER A 91 13.99 -6.48 5.95
C SER A 91 14.37 -5.01 5.83
N LEU A 92 14.32 -4.29 6.94
CA LEU A 92 14.61 -2.86 7.04
C LEU A 92 15.74 -2.65 8.01
N ASP A 93 16.76 -1.93 7.57
CA ASP A 93 17.92 -1.61 8.39
C ASP A 93 17.71 -0.31 9.19
N LYS A 94 18.65 -0.06 10.11
CA LYS A 94 18.72 1.16 10.91
C LYS A 94 18.61 2.43 10.06
N THR A 95 19.29 2.47 8.91
CA THR A 95 19.32 3.64 8.03
C THR A 95 17.93 3.98 7.53
N TYR A 96 17.12 2.97 7.18
CA TYR A 96 15.73 3.16 6.79
C TYR A 96 14.87 3.62 7.97
N LEU A 97 15.00 2.99 9.14
CA LEU A 97 14.20 3.29 10.34
C LEU A 97 14.39 4.75 10.81
N LEU A 98 15.62 5.26 10.74
CA LEU A 98 15.93 6.65 11.10
C LEU A 98 15.25 7.69 10.21
N GLN A 99 14.82 7.32 9.00
CA GLN A 99 14.12 8.21 8.07
C GLN A 99 12.61 8.31 8.38
N ALA A 100 12.07 7.43 9.23
CA ALA A 100 10.63 7.33 9.51
C ALA A 100 9.76 7.30 8.24
N LYS A 101 10.28 6.65 7.19
CA LYS A 101 9.61 6.56 5.88
C LYS A 101 8.54 5.47 5.91
N THR A 102 7.46 5.70 5.17
CA THR A 102 6.45 4.69 4.86
C THR A 102 7.03 3.55 4.03
N VAL A 103 6.72 2.33 4.44
CA VAL A 103 6.98 1.10 3.69
C VAL A 103 5.77 0.81 2.81
N GLU A 104 5.98 0.82 1.49
CA GLU A 104 4.96 0.42 0.53
C GLU A 104 5.02 -1.09 0.30
N ILE A 105 3.88 -1.77 0.37
CA ILE A 105 3.73 -3.21 0.25
C ILE A 105 2.71 -3.49 -0.85
N SER A 106 3.15 -4.11 -1.96
CA SER A 106 2.26 -4.57 -3.02
C SER A 106 1.92 -6.04 -2.81
N CYS A 107 0.63 -6.41 -2.83
CA CYS A 107 0.16 -7.78 -2.57
C CYS A 107 -0.98 -8.19 -3.54
N PRO A 108 -0.67 -8.45 -4.83
CA PRO A 108 -1.62 -8.68 -5.93
C PRO A 108 -2.83 -9.58 -5.61
N GLY A 109 -4.03 -9.10 -5.94
CA GLY A 109 -5.32 -9.71 -5.63
C GLY A 109 -5.84 -9.48 -4.20
N SER A 110 -5.12 -8.79 -3.31
CA SER A 110 -5.47 -8.70 -1.89
C SER A 110 -6.16 -7.38 -1.54
N LYS A 111 -7.30 -7.47 -0.84
CA LYS A 111 -8.02 -6.30 -0.30
C LYS A 111 -7.60 -5.96 1.13
N GLN A 112 -6.94 -6.89 1.79
CA GLN A 112 -6.44 -6.80 3.15
C GLN A 112 -5.13 -7.58 3.22
N ILE A 113 -4.21 -7.11 4.06
CA ILE A 113 -3.02 -7.86 4.44
C ILE A 113 -2.89 -7.87 5.96
N THR A 114 -2.17 -8.86 6.47
CA THR A 114 -1.67 -8.85 7.85
C THR A 114 -0.16 -8.69 7.80
N VAL A 115 0.38 -7.75 8.59
CA VAL A 115 1.82 -7.51 8.68
C VAL A 115 2.28 -7.75 10.11
N VAL A 116 3.21 -8.68 10.29
CA VAL A 116 3.87 -8.94 11.57
C VAL A 116 5.24 -8.28 11.53
N ALA A 117 5.45 -7.27 12.36
CA ALA A 117 6.74 -6.58 12.47
C ALA A 117 7.53 -7.16 13.65
N TRP A 118 8.77 -7.60 13.39
CA TRP A 118 9.67 -8.08 14.43
C TRP A 118 11.03 -7.39 14.33
N ALA A 119 11.50 -6.85 15.44
CA ALA A 119 12.77 -6.12 15.50
C ALA A 119 13.85 -6.92 16.23
N GLY A 120 15.10 -6.68 15.88
CA GLY A 120 16.24 -7.26 16.59
C GLY A 120 16.53 -8.73 16.29
N LEU A 121 16.01 -9.27 15.18
CA LEU A 121 16.30 -10.64 14.76
C LEU A 121 17.81 -10.89 14.61
N SER A 122 18.38 -11.81 15.36
CA SER A 122 19.77 -12.23 15.19
C SER A 122 19.81 -13.72 14.90
N SER A 123 20.52 -14.11 13.83
CA SER A 123 20.68 -15.51 13.41
C SER A 123 21.31 -16.40 14.48
N ASP A 124 21.91 -15.78 15.50
CA ASP A 124 22.75 -16.44 16.48
C ASP A 124 21.97 -16.72 17.78
N SER A 125 20.81 -16.07 17.99
CA SER A 125 20.00 -16.18 19.22
C SER A 125 18.57 -16.66 19.01
N GLU A 126 18.01 -16.60 17.79
CA GLU A 126 16.62 -16.97 17.52
C GLU A 126 16.48 -18.06 16.44
N ASN A 127 15.46 -18.90 16.60
CA ASN A 127 15.04 -19.84 15.56
C ASN A 127 13.86 -19.22 14.79
N ILE A 128 14.18 -18.59 13.66
CA ILE A 128 13.16 -17.97 12.80
C ILE A 128 12.67 -19.03 11.81
N SER A 129 11.37 -19.27 11.75
CA SER A 129 10.77 -20.15 10.74
C SER A 129 11.18 -19.71 9.33
N ALA A 130 11.68 -20.65 8.52
CA ALA A 130 11.88 -20.42 7.10
C ALA A 130 10.50 -20.40 6.40
N MET A 131 9.97 -19.20 6.15
CA MET A 131 8.65 -19.02 5.56
C MET A 131 8.67 -19.19 4.03
N SER A 132 7.61 -19.78 3.50
CA SER A 132 7.37 -20.02 2.08
C SER A 132 5.89 -19.83 1.75
N LYS A 133 5.52 -19.83 0.47
CA LYS A 133 4.11 -19.69 0.04
C LYS A 133 3.16 -20.78 0.57
N ALA A 134 3.69 -21.87 1.11
CA ALA A 134 2.87 -22.92 1.72
C ALA A 134 2.53 -22.64 3.19
N ASN A 135 3.12 -21.60 3.78
CA ASN A 135 2.95 -21.28 5.19
C ASN A 135 1.82 -20.30 5.42
N ILE A 136 1.19 -20.43 6.58
CA ILE A 136 0.19 -19.49 7.10
C ILE A 136 0.73 -18.74 8.31
N ILE A 137 0.01 -17.72 8.76
CA ILE A 137 0.43 -16.87 9.90
C ILE A 137 0.75 -17.66 11.17
N SER A 138 0.07 -18.77 11.46
CA SER A 138 0.33 -19.59 12.65
C SER A 138 1.64 -20.39 12.57
N ASP A 139 2.25 -20.51 11.39
CA ASP A 139 3.53 -21.21 11.21
C ASP A 139 4.74 -20.31 11.52
N LEU A 140 4.52 -18.99 11.60
CA LEU A 140 5.57 -18.04 11.94
C LEU A 140 5.98 -18.22 13.41
N GLN A 141 7.20 -18.70 13.61
CA GLN A 141 7.87 -18.77 14.91
C GLN A 141 9.08 -17.87 14.89
N VAL A 142 9.22 -17.08 15.96
CA VAL A 142 10.23 -16.05 16.13
C VAL A 142 10.65 -16.00 17.59
#